data_AF-A0A960HB83-F1
#
_entry.id   AF-A0A960HB83-F1
#
_cell.length_a   1.000
_cell.length_b   1.000
_cell.length_c   1.000
_cell.angle_alpha   90.00
_cell.angle_beta   90.00
_cell.angle_gamma   90.00
#
_symmetry.space_group_name_H-M   'P 1'
#
loop_
_entity.id
_entity.type
_entity.pdbx_description
1 polymer ?
#
loop_
_entity_poly.entity_id
_entity_poly.type
_entity_poly.pdbx_seq_one_letter_code
_entity_poly.pdbx_strand_id
1 'polypeptide(L)'
;MDSPSPPRILTDTGGLVVTDDGRRVDVVDRGTGELSILAFVLGVLGLVAGGFGAVALVAGAPSRVLGATLLLAGLAVAAMLALVVRQIKRRRVQPPGSCRSVAVLDRELGVLTVGGVIVLPLNQVSFARRLQLGSSSPKLVAITPTGTYDLKRGNPFDGGIGRVDEVLNDIVQGGTQPGYADHP
;
A
#
# COMPACT_ATOMS: atom_id res chain seq x y z
N MET A 1 31.62 -2.99 -15.87
CA MET A 1 30.34 -2.27 -15.98
C MET A 1 29.29 -3.28 -15.55
N ASP A 2 28.99 -3.32 -14.25
CA ASP A 2 28.00 -4.26 -13.74
C ASP A 2 26.61 -3.78 -14.14
N SER A 3 25.89 -4.61 -14.90
CA SER A 3 24.48 -4.38 -15.18
C SER A 3 23.74 -4.19 -13.85
N PRO A 4 22.84 -3.19 -13.73
CA PRO A 4 22.08 -2.99 -12.50
C PRO A 4 21.34 -4.29 -12.18
N SER A 5 21.60 -4.85 -10.99
CA SER A 5 20.90 -6.04 -10.52
C SER A 5 19.40 -5.78 -10.55
N PRO A 6 18.58 -6.72 -11.03
CA PRO A 6 17.14 -6.54 -11.05
C PRO A 6 16.64 -6.24 -9.63
N PRO A 7 15.80 -5.22 -9.45
CA PRO A 7 15.36 -4.79 -8.12
C PRO A 7 14.65 -5.95 -7.41
N ARG A 8 15.22 -6.37 -6.28
CA ARG A 8 14.72 -7.46 -5.47
C ARG A 8 13.60 -6.95 -4.57
N ILE A 9 12.45 -7.62 -4.57
CA ILE A 9 11.36 -7.30 -3.65
C ILE A 9 11.73 -7.81 -2.25
N LEU A 10 11.83 -6.89 -1.29
CA LEU A 10 12.08 -7.21 0.12
C LEU A 10 10.78 -7.47 0.88
N THR A 11 9.74 -6.69 0.60
CA THR A 11 8.40 -6.93 1.14
C THR A 11 7.34 -6.39 0.19
N ASP A 12 6.21 -7.09 0.13
CA ASP A 12 5.04 -6.71 -0.66
C ASP A 12 3.79 -6.90 0.21
N THR A 13 3.10 -5.79 0.47
CA THR A 13 1.87 -5.77 1.26
C THR A 13 0.63 -5.55 0.40
N GLY A 14 0.76 -5.64 -0.92
CA GLY A 14 -0.31 -5.36 -1.88
C GLY A 14 -0.28 -3.90 -2.33
N GLY A 15 -0.63 -2.97 -1.43
CA GLY A 15 -0.64 -1.53 -1.73
C GLY A 15 0.72 -0.83 -1.61
N LEU A 16 1.68 -1.43 -0.92
CA LEU A 16 3.03 -0.91 -0.70
C LEU A 16 4.06 -2.01 -0.95
N VAL A 17 5.14 -1.65 -1.64
CA VAL A 17 6.25 -2.53 -1.97
C VAL A 17 7.54 -1.89 -1.53
N VAL A 18 8.48 -2.68 -1.03
CA VAL A 18 9.85 -2.26 -0.84
C VAL A 18 10.74 -3.07 -1.76
N THR A 19 11.51 -2.39 -2.60
CA THR A 19 12.48 -2.99 -3.51
C THR A 19 13.89 -2.57 -3.19
N ASP A 20 14.86 -3.44 -3.44
CA ASP A 20 16.28 -3.21 -3.21
C ASP A 20 17.08 -3.57 -4.47
N ASP A 21 17.81 -2.60 -5.01
CA ASP A 21 18.72 -2.80 -6.15
C ASP A 21 20.20 -2.96 -5.73
N GLY A 22 20.46 -3.07 -4.43
CA GLY A 22 21.77 -3.13 -3.80
C GLY A 22 22.27 -1.76 -3.33
N ARG A 23 22.11 -0.72 -4.14
CA ARG A 23 22.49 0.66 -3.79
C ARG A 23 21.37 1.38 -3.05
N ARG A 24 20.15 1.24 -3.55
CA ARG A 24 18.96 1.97 -3.14
C ARG A 24 17.88 1.01 -2.70
N VAL A 25 17.18 1.42 -1.64
CA VAL A 25 15.92 0.81 -1.22
C VAL A 25 14.80 1.78 -1.53
N ASP A 26 13.89 1.37 -2.41
CA ASP A 26 12.75 2.17 -2.84
C ASP A 26 11.46 1.65 -2.21
N VAL A 27 10.69 2.56 -1.61
CA VAL A 27 9.38 2.33 -1.01
C VAL A 27 8.33 2.87 -1.97
N VAL A 28 7.62 1.95 -2.61
CA VAL A 28 6.74 2.23 -3.74
C VAL A 28 5.27 2.06 -3.36
N ASP A 29 4.46 3.08 -3.63
CA ASP A 29 3.01 3.02 -3.47
C ASP A 29 2.32 2.72 -4.81
N ARG A 30 1.57 1.61 -4.85
CA ARG A 30 0.80 1.18 -6.03
C ARG A 30 -0.54 1.91 -6.20
N GLY A 31 -0.90 2.79 -5.26
CA GLY A 31 -2.12 3.59 -5.31
C GLY A 31 -3.40 2.75 -5.34
N THR A 32 -3.42 1.56 -4.72
CA THR A 32 -4.59 0.68 -4.71
C THR A 32 -5.59 1.00 -3.61
N GLY A 33 -5.26 1.87 -2.66
CA GLY A 33 -6.06 2.09 -1.46
C GLY A 33 -7.51 2.54 -1.75
N GLU A 34 -7.70 3.60 -2.51
CA GLU A 34 -9.04 4.11 -2.84
C GLU A 34 -9.86 3.08 -3.63
N LEU A 35 -9.22 2.40 -4.58
CA LEU A 35 -9.86 1.33 -5.36
C LEU A 35 -10.27 0.16 -4.47
N SER A 36 -9.46 -0.20 -3.47
CA SER A 36 -9.78 -1.25 -2.51
C SER A 36 -10.98 -0.89 -1.62
N ILE A 37 -11.09 0.37 -1.17
CA ILE A 37 -12.27 0.85 -0.43
C ILE A 37 -13.51 0.79 -1.32
N LEU A 38 -13.42 1.28 -2.56
CA LEU A 38 -14.51 1.23 -3.52
C LEU A 38 -14.94 -0.22 -3.79
N ALA A 39 -13.99 -1.15 -3.97
CA ALA A 39 -14.28 -2.56 -4.16
C ALA A 39 -15.02 -3.15 -2.96
N PHE A 40 -14.62 -2.81 -1.73
CA PHE A 40 -15.32 -3.27 -0.53
C PHE A 40 -16.78 -2.77 -0.50
N VAL A 41 -16.99 -1.47 -0.72
CA VAL A 41 -18.34 -0.87 -0.71
C VAL A 41 -19.23 -1.47 -1.80
N LEU A 42 -18.71 -1.62 -3.03
CA LEU A 42 -19.45 -2.26 -4.12
C LEU A 42 -19.76 -3.73 -3.81
N GLY A 43 -18.84 -4.44 -3.15
CA GLY A 43 -19.07 -5.81 -2.69
C GLY A 43 -20.24 -5.92 -1.73
N VAL A 44 -20.29 -5.06 -0.71
CA VAL A 44 -21.40 -5.02 0.25
C VAL A 44 -22.71 -4.66 -0.44
N LEU A 45 -22.73 -3.61 -1.27
CA LEU A 45 -23.93 -3.18 -1.98
C LEU A 45 -24.46 -4.25 -2.94
N GLY A 46 -23.56 -4.88 -3.71
CA GLY A 46 -23.93 -5.95 -4.64
C GLY A 46 -24.48 -7.18 -3.91
N LEU A 47 -23.88 -7.56 -2.78
CA LEU A 47 -24.35 -8.67 -1.96
C LEU A 47 -25.73 -8.38 -1.36
N VAL A 48 -25.94 -7.18 -0.81
CA VAL A 48 -27.22 -6.77 -0.21
C VAL A 48 -28.30 -6.71 -1.28
N ALA A 49 -28.11 -5.94 -2.35
CA ALA A 49 -29.11 -5.78 -3.39
C ALA A 49 -29.40 -7.10 -4.13
N GLY A 50 -28.34 -7.84 -4.50
CA GLY A 50 -28.48 -9.13 -5.18
C GLY A 50 -29.11 -10.21 -4.28
N GLY A 51 -28.69 -10.29 -3.01
CA GLY A 51 -29.21 -11.24 -2.04
C GLY A 51 -30.69 -11.00 -1.74
N PHE A 52 -31.07 -9.77 -1.38
CA PHE A 52 -32.48 -9.43 -1.16
C PHE A 52 -33.32 -9.57 -2.42
N GLY A 53 -32.77 -9.20 -3.59
CA GLY A 53 -33.46 -9.38 -4.88
C GLY A 53 -33.74 -10.85 -5.20
N ALA A 54 -32.75 -11.73 -5.00
CA ALA A 54 -32.91 -13.16 -5.19
C ALA A 54 -33.94 -13.77 -4.22
N VAL A 55 -33.88 -13.41 -2.93
CA VAL A 55 -34.85 -13.88 -1.93
C VAL A 55 -36.26 -13.40 -2.28
N ALA A 56 -36.44 -12.12 -2.62
CA ALA A 56 -37.75 -11.58 -2.96
C ALA A 56 -38.34 -12.17 -4.26
N LEU A 57 -37.49 -12.51 -5.23
CA LEU A 57 -37.89 -13.22 -6.45
C LEU A 57 -38.43 -14.61 -6.14
N VAL A 58 -37.71 -15.37 -5.31
CA VAL A 58 -38.06 -16.75 -4.95
C VAL A 58 -39.28 -16.79 -4.03
N ALA A 59 -39.27 -15.97 -2.96
CA ALA A 59 -40.34 -15.91 -1.99
C ALA A 59 -41.60 -15.22 -2.52
N GLY A 60 -41.47 -14.41 -3.58
CA GLY A 60 -42.56 -13.60 -4.12
C GLY A 60 -43.02 -12.45 -3.24
N ALA A 61 -42.36 -12.22 -2.10
CA ALA A 61 -42.64 -11.16 -1.15
C ALA A 61 -41.45 -10.20 -1.05
N PRO A 62 -41.67 -8.87 -1.02
CA PRO A 62 -42.95 -8.17 -1.13
C PRO A 62 -43.52 -8.11 -2.57
N SER A 63 -42.68 -8.24 -3.61
CA SER A 63 -43.14 -8.50 -4.98
C SER A 63 -42.01 -9.08 -5.83
N ARG A 64 -42.37 -9.93 -6.82
CA ARG A 64 -41.40 -10.49 -7.76
C ARG A 64 -40.77 -9.44 -8.68
N VAL A 65 -41.52 -8.40 -9.06
CA VAL A 65 -41.01 -7.30 -9.89
C VAL A 65 -39.93 -6.53 -9.13
N LEU A 66 -40.19 -6.19 -7.85
CA LEU A 66 -39.20 -5.53 -7.02
C LEU A 66 -37.97 -6.42 -6.81
N GLY A 67 -38.17 -7.71 -6.55
CA GLY A 67 -37.08 -8.69 -6.48
C GLY A 67 -36.23 -8.72 -7.76
N ALA A 68 -36.87 -8.74 -8.93
CA ALA A 68 -36.18 -8.71 -10.23
C ALA A 68 -35.35 -7.45 -10.40
N THR A 69 -35.91 -6.28 -10.07
CA THR A 69 -35.20 -5.01 -10.18
C THR A 69 -34.00 -4.93 -9.24
N LEU A 70 -34.14 -5.39 -7.99
CA LEU A 70 -33.05 -5.44 -7.02
C LEU A 70 -31.95 -6.42 -7.45
N LEU A 71 -32.32 -7.57 -8.00
CA LEU A 71 -31.36 -8.54 -8.52
C LEU A 71 -30.57 -7.96 -9.69
N LEU A 72 -31.24 -7.32 -10.65
CA LEU A 72 -30.59 -6.66 -11.78
C LEU A 72 -29.65 -5.53 -11.31
N ALA A 73 -30.07 -4.73 -10.34
CA ALA A 73 -29.22 -3.71 -9.73
C ALA A 73 -28.00 -4.33 -9.04
N GLY A 74 -28.17 -5.41 -8.28
CA GLY A 74 -27.08 -6.15 -7.64
C GLY A 74 -26.08 -6.71 -8.65
N LEU A 75 -26.56 -7.25 -9.78
CA LEU A 75 -25.71 -7.73 -10.88
C LEU A 75 -24.94 -6.61 -11.55
N ALA A 76 -25.55 -5.44 -11.77
CA ALA A 76 -24.87 -4.27 -12.31
C ALA A 76 -23.75 -3.78 -11.37
N VAL A 77 -24.02 -3.73 -10.07
CA VAL A 77 -23.01 -3.40 -9.05
C VAL A 77 -21.89 -4.43 -9.02
N ALA A 78 -22.21 -5.72 -9.14
CA ALA A 78 -21.21 -6.79 -9.21
C ALA A 78 -20.32 -6.69 -10.47
N ALA A 79 -20.89 -6.28 -11.60
CA ALA A 79 -20.10 -6.02 -12.82
C ALA A 79 -19.13 -4.86 -12.61
N MET A 80 -19.58 -3.76 -11.99
CA MET A 80 -18.71 -2.64 -11.62
C MET A 80 -17.59 -3.06 -10.67
N LEU A 81 -17.91 -3.86 -9.65
CA LEU A 81 -16.91 -4.45 -8.75
C LEU A 81 -15.86 -5.24 -9.51
N ALA A 82 -16.26 -6.07 -10.48
CA ALA A 82 -15.34 -6.86 -11.28
C ALA A 82 -14.37 -5.97 -12.09
N LEU A 83 -14.83 -4.82 -12.60
CA LEU A 83 -13.98 -3.84 -13.28
C LEU A 83 -12.97 -3.20 -12.32
N VAL A 84 -13.41 -2.79 -11.12
CA VAL A 84 -12.53 -2.24 -10.08
C VAL A 84 -11.47 -3.26 -9.65
N VAL A 85 -11.86 -4.51 -9.41
CA VAL A 85 -10.93 -5.60 -9.04
C VAL A 85 -9.93 -5.86 -10.18
N ARG A 86 -10.36 -5.83 -11.44
CA ARG A 86 -9.44 -5.93 -12.59
C ARG A 86 -8.44 -4.78 -12.61
N GLN A 87 -8.86 -3.55 -12.30
CA GLN A 87 -7.97 -2.40 -12.21
C GLN A 87 -6.97 -2.53 -11.06
N ILE A 88 -7.40 -3.01 -9.89
CA ILE A 88 -6.50 -3.30 -8.76
C ILE A 88 -5.46 -4.34 -9.18
N LYS A 89 -5.89 -5.45 -9.79
CA LYS A 89 -4.97 -6.48 -10.28
C LYS A 89 -3.97 -5.93 -11.29
N ARG A 90 -4.41 -5.09 -12.24
CA ARG A 90 -3.53 -4.42 -13.20
C ARG A 90 -2.47 -3.56 -12.51
N ARG A 91 -2.85 -2.75 -11.52
CA ARG A 91 -1.92 -1.93 -10.74
C ARG A 91 -0.94 -2.79 -9.91
N ARG A 92 -1.38 -3.93 -9.39
CA ARG A 92 -0.51 -4.86 -8.62
C ARG A 92 0.55 -5.54 -9.49
N VAL A 93 0.27 -5.77 -10.76
CA VAL A 93 1.19 -6.41 -11.71
C VAL A 93 2.10 -5.37 -12.40
N GLN A 94 1.85 -4.07 -12.24
CA GLN A 94 2.72 -3.04 -12.80
C GLN A 94 4.13 -3.11 -12.19
N PRO A 95 5.19 -2.95 -13.02
CA PRO A 95 6.56 -2.89 -12.54
C PRO A 95 6.72 -1.76 -11.51
N PRO A 96 7.47 -1.99 -10.42
CA PRO A 96 7.68 -0.99 -9.36
C PRO A 96 8.17 0.37 -9.87
N GLY A 97 9.02 0.39 -10.89
CA GLY A 97 9.55 1.63 -11.48
C GLY A 97 8.53 2.51 -12.22
N SER A 98 7.30 2.04 -12.44
CA SER A 98 6.20 2.84 -13.00
C SER A 98 5.24 3.39 -11.94
N CYS A 99 5.44 3.02 -10.67
CA CYS A 99 4.61 3.43 -9.55
C CYS A 99 5.25 4.63 -8.82
N ARG A 100 4.47 5.27 -7.96
CA ARG A 100 4.95 6.43 -7.20
C ARG A 100 5.93 5.97 -6.13
N SER A 101 7.20 6.36 -6.26
CA SER A 101 8.16 6.27 -5.16
C SER A 101 7.76 7.26 -4.06
N VAL A 102 7.59 6.73 -2.86
CA VAL A 102 7.22 7.48 -1.65
C VAL A 102 8.46 7.82 -0.84
N ALA A 103 9.40 6.89 -0.74
CA ALA A 103 10.67 7.12 -0.08
C ALA A 103 11.78 6.30 -0.73
N VAL A 104 12.97 6.88 -0.81
CA VAL A 104 14.19 6.23 -1.33
C VAL A 104 15.28 6.37 -0.30
N LEU A 105 15.84 5.24 0.14
CA LEU A 105 17.04 5.19 0.96
C LEU A 105 18.21 4.96 0.01
N ASP A 106 19.12 5.93 -0.13
CA ASP A 106 20.34 5.79 -0.94
C ASP A 106 21.50 5.46 0.00
N ARG A 107 22.01 4.23 -0.05
CA ARG A 107 23.10 3.77 0.83
C ARG A 107 24.44 4.41 0.47
N GLU A 108 24.65 4.76 -0.79
CA GLU A 108 25.90 5.36 -1.27
C GLU A 108 26.00 6.83 -0.82
N LEU A 109 24.88 7.55 -0.90
CA LEU A 109 24.79 8.92 -0.42
C LEU A 109 24.49 9.01 1.08
N GLY A 110 24.07 7.91 1.71
CA GLY A 110 23.71 7.86 3.12
C GLY A 110 22.48 8.71 3.46
N VAL A 111 21.54 8.91 2.52
CA VAL A 111 20.40 9.83 2.71
C VAL A 111 19.04 9.17 2.46
N LEU A 112 18.02 9.66 3.19
CA LEU A 112 16.62 9.38 2.92
C LEU A 112 16.02 10.52 2.08
N THR A 113 15.39 10.15 0.97
CA THR A 113 14.55 11.02 0.16
C THR A 113 13.08 10.64 0.38
N VAL A 114 12.19 11.59 0.66
CA VAL A 114 10.75 11.36 0.79
C VAL A 114 10.02 12.25 -0.20
N GLY A 115 9.18 11.65 -1.05
CA GLY A 115 8.41 12.39 -2.06
C GLY A 115 9.26 13.23 -3.03
N GLY A 116 10.52 12.82 -3.26
CA GLY A 116 11.49 13.54 -4.10
C GLY A 116 12.32 14.60 -3.37
N VAL A 117 12.10 14.83 -2.08
CA VAL A 117 12.88 15.78 -1.27
C VAL A 117 13.86 15.02 -0.38
N ILE A 118 15.15 15.40 -0.42
CA ILE A 118 16.15 14.85 0.51
C ILE A 118 15.84 15.38 1.90
N VAL A 119 15.57 14.47 2.84
CA VAL A 119 15.12 14.81 4.18
C VAL A 119 16.28 14.86 5.16
N LEU A 120 17.03 13.76 5.31
CA LEU A 120 18.08 13.65 6.32
C LEU A 120 19.03 12.46 6.05
N PRO A 121 20.19 12.38 6.73
CA PRO A 121 21.06 11.22 6.73
C PRO A 121 20.37 9.97 7.29
N LEU A 122 20.63 8.80 6.70
CA LEU A 122 20.00 7.52 7.06
C LEU A 122 20.25 7.11 8.51
N ASN A 123 21.43 7.41 9.06
CA ASN A 123 21.79 7.08 10.45
C ASN A 123 20.96 7.82 11.52
N GLN A 124 20.21 8.84 11.13
CA GLN A 124 19.34 9.63 12.00
C GLN A 124 17.85 9.35 11.74
N VAL A 125 17.53 8.39 10.88
CA VAL A 125 16.15 8.04 10.52
C VAL A 125 15.76 6.75 11.22
N SER A 126 14.57 6.72 11.80
CA SER A 126 13.90 5.48 12.20
C SER A 126 12.50 5.42 11.61
N PHE A 127 11.97 4.23 11.38
CA PHE A 127 10.64 4.04 10.81
C PHE A 127 9.69 3.48 11.86
N ALA A 128 8.45 3.96 11.85
CA ALA A 128 7.43 3.47 12.78
C ALA A 128 6.04 3.45 12.15
N ARG A 129 5.19 2.58 12.68
CA ARG A 129 3.73 2.61 12.46
C ARG A 129 3.09 3.43 13.58
N ARG A 130 2.49 4.57 13.25
CA ARG A 130 1.74 5.41 14.21
C ARG A 130 0.25 5.36 13.94
N LEU A 131 -0.53 5.10 14.97
CA LEU A 131 -1.98 5.29 14.94
C LEU A 131 -2.29 6.79 15.07
N GLN A 132 -3.32 7.25 14.37
CA GLN A 132 -3.79 8.63 14.49
C GLN A 132 -5.11 8.64 15.29
N LEU A 133 -5.26 9.61 16.19
CA LEU A 133 -6.51 9.85 16.89
C LEU A 133 -7.63 10.07 15.86
N GLY A 134 -8.69 9.26 15.94
CA GLY A 134 -9.80 9.27 14.98
C GLY A 134 -9.66 8.31 13.79
N SER A 135 -8.60 7.51 13.70
CA SER A 135 -8.48 6.49 12.65
C SER A 135 -7.77 5.22 13.14
N SER A 136 -8.39 4.07 12.93
CA SER A 136 -7.85 2.74 13.25
C SER A 136 -6.80 2.24 12.25
N SER A 137 -6.51 3.00 11.20
CA SER A 137 -5.50 2.64 10.20
C SER A 137 -4.13 3.24 10.57
N PRO A 138 -3.11 2.42 10.87
CA PRO A 138 -1.77 2.91 11.16
C PRO A 138 -1.17 3.62 9.94
N LYS A 139 -0.28 4.58 10.21
CA LYS A 139 0.46 5.35 9.22
C LYS A 139 1.94 5.00 9.33
N LEU A 140 2.58 4.77 8.19
CA LEU A 140 4.02 4.58 8.10
C LEU A 140 4.66 5.96 8.09
N VAL A 141 5.54 6.19 9.05
CA VAL A 141 6.24 7.45 9.22
C VAL A 141 7.73 7.24 9.32
N ALA A 142 8.50 8.17 8.77
CA ALA A 142 9.92 8.33 9.04
C ALA A 142 10.08 9.35 10.18
N ILE A 143 10.73 8.95 11.26
CA ILE A 143 11.01 9.78 12.43
C ILE A 143 12.45 10.26 12.29
N THR A 144 12.63 11.58 12.35
CA THR A 144 13.93 12.26 12.32
C THR A 144 14.05 13.19 13.53
N PRO A 145 15.27 13.65 13.87
CA PRO A 145 15.47 14.69 14.89
C PRO A 145 14.69 15.99 14.61
N THR A 146 14.45 16.29 13.33
CA THR A 146 13.76 17.51 12.88
C THR A 146 12.24 17.37 12.84
N GLY A 147 11.69 16.15 12.94
CA GLY A 147 10.26 15.94 12.91
C GLY A 147 9.83 14.53 12.49
N THR A 148 8.55 14.37 12.18
CA THR A 148 7.99 13.11 11.67
C THR A 148 7.45 13.34 10.27
N TYR A 149 7.91 12.54 9.31
CA TYR A 149 7.52 12.60 7.91
C TYR A 149 6.58 11.45 7.56
N ASP A 150 5.47 11.82 6.96
CA ASP A 150 4.41 10.90 6.60
C ASP A 150 4.70 10.24 5.25
N LEU A 151 4.93 8.91 5.26
CA LEU A 151 5.24 8.17 4.03
C LEU A 151 3.95 7.67 3.39
N LYS A 152 3.22 6.81 4.09
CA LYS A 152 1.98 6.21 3.57
C LYS A 152 1.01 5.92 4.69
N ARG A 153 -0.27 6.16 4.43
CA ARG A 153 -1.36 5.70 5.29
C ARG A 153 -1.69 4.25 4.93
N GLY A 154 -1.73 3.37 5.92
CA GLY A 154 -2.20 2.00 5.73
C GLY A 154 -3.66 1.98 5.35
N ASN A 155 -4.07 0.97 4.59
CA ASN A 155 -5.47 0.72 4.29
C ASN A 155 -5.78 -0.77 4.52
N PRO A 156 -6.77 -1.10 5.37
CA PRO A 156 -7.06 -2.50 5.69
C PRO A 156 -7.51 -3.32 4.47
N PHE A 157 -8.04 -2.67 3.43
CA PHE A 157 -8.55 -3.31 2.22
C PHE A 157 -7.49 -3.49 1.13
N ASP A 158 -6.30 -2.90 1.28
CA ASP A 158 -5.18 -3.08 0.33
C ASP A 158 -3.99 -3.86 0.89
N GLY A 159 -4.11 -4.36 2.12
CA GLY A 159 -3.11 -5.14 2.85
C GLY A 159 -2.33 -4.34 3.91
N GLY A 160 -2.56 -3.03 3.99
CA GLY A 160 -2.03 -2.19 5.07
C GLY A 160 -0.55 -1.87 4.90
N ILE A 161 0.14 -1.66 6.03
CA ILE A 161 1.59 -1.38 6.06
C ILE A 161 2.41 -2.66 6.29
N GLY A 162 1.80 -3.72 6.83
CA GLY A 162 2.53 -4.95 7.18
C GLY A 162 3.69 -4.70 8.14
N ARG A 163 4.85 -5.30 7.84
CA ARG A 163 6.12 -5.21 8.59
C ARG A 163 7.15 -4.30 7.91
N VAL A 164 6.68 -3.36 7.09
CA VAL A 164 7.57 -2.48 6.30
C VAL A 164 8.46 -1.62 7.20
N ASP A 165 7.95 -1.15 8.33
CA ASP A 165 8.74 -0.42 9.34
C ASP A 165 9.90 -1.25 9.88
N GLU A 166 9.68 -2.53 10.20
CA GLU A 166 10.72 -3.45 10.68
C GLU A 166 11.79 -3.65 9.60
N VAL A 167 11.39 -3.96 8.36
CA VAL A 167 12.32 -4.16 7.23
C VAL A 167 13.16 -2.91 6.97
N LEU A 168 12.57 -1.71 7.02
CA LEU A 168 13.30 -0.47 6.80
C LEU A 168 14.25 -0.15 7.96
N ASN A 169 13.86 -0.43 9.20
CA ASN A 169 14.76 -0.27 10.35
C ASN A 169 15.94 -1.25 10.30
N ASP A 170 15.71 -2.51 9.93
CA ASP A 170 16.78 -3.51 9.75
C ASP A 170 17.79 -3.05 8.69
N ILE A 171 17.34 -2.39 7.62
CA ILE A 171 18.21 -1.86 6.56
C ILE A 171 19.05 -0.68 7.07
N VAL A 172 18.44 0.25 7.81
CA VAL A 172 19.16 1.40 8.37
C VAL A 172 20.18 0.95 9.42
N GLN A 173 19.81 -0.01 10.27
CA GLN A 173 20.68 -0.54 11.32
C GLN A 173 21.78 -1.44 10.73
N GLY A 174 21.44 -2.29 9.76
CA GLY A 174 22.39 -3.16 9.05
C GLY A 174 23.32 -2.42 8.09
N GLY A 175 22.94 -1.23 7.61
CA GLY A 175 23.81 -0.30 6.88
C GLY A 175 24.77 0.48 7.79
N THR A 176 24.59 0.41 9.11
CA THR A 176 25.51 0.97 10.10
C THR A 176 26.59 -0.08 10.41
N GLN A 177 27.51 -0.34 9.48
CA GLN A 177 28.76 -0.99 9.84
C GLN A 177 29.64 -0.02 10.64
N PRO A 178 30.14 -0.39 11.82
CA PRO A 178 31.09 0.41 12.58
C PRO A 178 32.46 0.29 11.91
N GLY A 179 32.77 1.25 11.04
CA GLY A 179 33.96 1.20 10.18
C GLY A 179 34.52 2.57 9.86
N TYR A 180 34.54 3.48 10.82
CA TYR A 180 35.43 4.63 10.78
C TYR A 180 35.82 5.00 12.22
N ALA A 181 36.66 4.16 12.81
CA ALA A 181 37.50 4.60 13.91
C ALA A 181 38.75 5.22 13.27
N ASP A 182 38.92 6.51 13.51
CA ASP A 182 40.11 7.29 13.16
C ASP A 182 41.39 6.57 13.59
N HIS A 183 42.33 6.48 12.65
CA HIS A 183 43.76 6.40 12.98
C HIS A 183 44.25 7.83 13.25
N PRO A 184 45.03 8.01 14.32
CA PRO A 184 46.46 8.26 14.09
C PRO A 184 47.35 7.10 14.55
#